data_AF-A0A3D5A7X5-F1
#
_entry.id   AF-A0A3D5A7X5-F1
#
_cell.length_a   1.000
_cell.length_b   1.000
_cell.length_c   1.000
_cell.angle_alpha   90.00
_cell.angle_beta   90.00
_cell.angle_gamma   90.00
#
_symmetry.space_group_name_H-M   'P 1'
#
loop_
_entity.id
_entity.type
_entity.pdbx_description
1 polymer ?
#
loop_
_entity_poly.entity_id
_entity_poly.type
_entity_poly.pdbx_seq_one_letter_code
_entity_poly.pdbx_strand_id
1 'polypeptide(L)'
;MTFVHAQVQQRSLNECIQLAVKANPALMQNELDVKRADINLKQAKANRLPDVNAILNHAFSTGRILDKAVNQYTTTNNSSGGSSLGVSIPVFNGFRILHDVRMKADAKVASKLEFDSQINTLKLDVIEAFIQILTAQDVLKQSELQTDVTREQVRRAEVLHKEGAINPGDYFDLKGQLANDINAIDNNKQVLYLNRLKLANLLNLDETSLGELRPLEFKQDAELRTAAQLFNTASENLPNIPALDWRIKAAERNIKVVKASYWPSLSLNAGLSTNYSNAADFGYLKQFNNNLGKSISLNLNIPIFNHLAVYNQVKLARLDLETAKFQKDIA
;
A
#
# COMPACT_ATOMS: atom_id res chain seq x y z
N MET A 1 9.38 34.17 -31.30
CA MET A 1 8.65 32.92 -31.00
C MET A 1 9.50 31.77 -31.52
N THR A 2 10.27 31.17 -30.63
CA THR A 2 11.18 30.08 -30.99
C THR A 2 10.37 28.79 -30.92
N PHE A 3 10.08 28.20 -32.07
CA PHE A 3 9.49 26.86 -32.16
C PHE A 3 10.52 25.87 -31.62
N VAL A 4 10.35 25.46 -30.36
CA VAL A 4 11.01 24.28 -29.83
C VAL A 4 10.54 23.12 -30.70
N HIS A 5 11.43 22.65 -31.59
CA HIS A 5 11.24 21.39 -32.27
C HIS A 5 11.17 20.33 -31.18
N ALA A 6 9.97 19.86 -30.87
CA ALA A 6 9.79 18.64 -30.10
C ALA A 6 10.48 17.54 -30.92
N GLN A 7 11.71 17.16 -30.55
CA GLN A 7 12.32 15.95 -31.06
C GLN A 7 11.29 14.84 -30.86
N VAL A 8 10.91 14.17 -31.95
CA VAL A 8 10.05 12.99 -31.91
C VAL A 8 10.81 11.93 -31.11
N GLN A 9 10.58 11.93 -29.80
CA GLN A 9 11.29 11.07 -28.88
C GLN A 9 10.61 9.69 -28.96
N GLN A 10 11.18 8.80 -29.77
CA GLN A 10 10.72 7.43 -29.86
C GLN A 10 11.12 6.68 -28.59
N ARG A 11 10.15 6.36 -27.75
CA ARG A 11 10.40 5.65 -26.49
C ARG A 11 10.44 4.15 -26.70
N SER A 12 11.46 3.53 -26.13
CA SER A 12 11.61 2.08 -26.07
C SER A 12 10.81 1.49 -24.91
N LEU A 13 10.49 0.20 -25.00
CA LEU A 13 9.83 -0.55 -23.93
C LEU A 13 10.58 -0.44 -22.59
N ASN A 14 11.92 -0.51 -22.64
CA ASN A 14 12.75 -0.39 -21.45
C ASN A 14 12.63 0.99 -20.78
N GLU A 15 12.58 2.07 -21.57
CA GLU A 15 12.39 3.42 -21.03
C GLU A 15 11.00 3.58 -20.42
N CYS A 16 9.95 3.05 -21.07
CA CYS A 16 8.60 3.03 -20.51
C CYS A 16 8.57 2.28 -19.16
N ILE A 17 9.20 1.11 -19.07
CA ILE A 17 9.27 0.36 -17.80
C ILE A 17 9.99 1.16 -16.71
N GLN A 18 11.14 1.78 -17.03
CA GLN A 18 11.88 2.58 -16.05
C GLN A 18 11.07 3.79 -15.56
N LEU A 19 10.37 4.46 -16.47
CA LEU A 19 9.49 5.59 -16.14
C LEU A 19 8.32 5.14 -15.26
N ALA A 20 7.65 4.03 -15.61
CA ALA A 20 6.56 3.47 -14.81
C ALA A 20 7.03 3.17 -13.38
N VAL A 21 8.13 2.42 -13.23
CA VAL A 21 8.65 2.05 -11.90
C VAL A 21 9.06 3.27 -11.07
N LYS A 22 9.50 4.35 -11.71
CA LYS A 22 9.93 5.57 -11.01
C LYS A 22 8.76 6.47 -10.61
N ALA A 23 7.70 6.56 -11.41
CA ALA A 23 6.69 7.60 -11.28
C ALA A 23 5.27 7.08 -10.98
N ASN A 24 5.03 5.77 -11.01
CA ASN A 24 3.70 5.21 -10.81
C ASN A 24 3.18 5.40 -9.37
N PRO A 25 2.05 6.11 -9.15
CA PRO A 25 1.54 6.39 -7.82
C PRO A 25 1.14 5.16 -7.00
N ALA A 26 0.61 4.11 -7.65
CA ALA A 26 0.24 2.87 -6.96
C ALA A 26 1.48 2.16 -6.41
N LEU A 27 2.58 2.17 -7.17
CA LEU A 27 3.85 1.62 -6.69
C LEU A 27 4.43 2.44 -5.53
N MET A 28 4.34 3.78 -5.58
CA MET A 28 4.74 4.65 -4.46
C MET A 28 3.93 4.35 -3.19
N GLN A 29 2.62 4.08 -3.32
CA GLN A 29 1.78 3.67 -2.20
C GLN A 29 2.25 2.33 -1.59
N ASN A 30 2.57 1.34 -2.43
CA ASN A 30 3.09 0.05 -1.99
C ASN A 30 4.47 0.18 -1.30
N GLU A 31 5.32 1.10 -1.76
CA GLU A 31 6.60 1.38 -1.09
C GLU A 31 6.38 1.94 0.34
N LEU A 32 5.33 2.75 0.53
CA LEU A 32 4.96 3.23 1.86
C LEU A 32 4.52 2.10 2.80
N ASP A 33 3.97 0.99 2.28
CA ASP A 33 3.65 -0.18 3.11
C ASP A 33 4.90 -0.89 3.64
N VAL A 34 5.97 -0.98 2.83
CA VAL A 34 7.27 -1.48 3.28
C VAL A 34 7.86 -0.58 4.37
N LYS A 35 7.77 0.75 4.18
CA LYS A 35 8.23 1.73 5.18
C LYS A 35 7.41 1.64 6.47
N ARG A 36 6.08 1.48 6.37
CA ARG A 36 5.20 1.23 7.52
C ARG A 36 5.60 -0.05 8.26
N ALA A 37 5.89 -1.13 7.55
CA ALA A 37 6.35 -2.38 8.16
C ALA A 37 7.69 -2.23 8.89
N ASP A 38 8.63 -1.45 8.35
CA ASP A 38 9.90 -1.13 9.01
C ASP A 38 9.70 -0.29 10.29
N ILE A 39 8.87 0.74 10.24
CA ILE A 39 8.54 1.58 11.40
C ILE A 39 7.86 0.72 12.49
N ASN A 40 6.92 -0.15 12.11
CA ASN A 40 6.27 -1.06 13.05
C ASN A 40 7.26 -2.03 13.71
N LEU A 41 8.26 -2.52 12.98
CA LEU A 41 9.32 -3.34 13.56
C LEU A 41 10.21 -2.52 14.52
N LYS A 42 10.54 -1.29 14.18
CA LYS A 42 11.29 -0.37 15.07
C LYS A 42 10.50 -0.10 16.35
N GLN A 43 9.21 0.18 16.25
CA GLN A 43 8.32 0.36 17.41
C GLN A 43 8.25 -0.91 18.27
N ALA A 44 8.09 -2.08 17.66
CA ALA A 44 8.07 -3.35 18.40
C ALA A 44 9.38 -3.59 19.19
N LYS A 45 10.53 -3.17 18.65
CA LYS A 45 11.82 -3.18 19.37
C LYS A 45 11.85 -2.14 20.49
N ALA A 46 11.34 -0.93 20.23
CA ALA A 46 11.30 0.17 21.17
C ALA A 46 10.36 -0.09 22.36
N ASN A 47 9.36 -0.95 22.22
CA ASN A 47 8.47 -1.37 23.32
C ASN A 47 9.21 -2.08 24.50
N ARG A 48 10.52 -2.35 24.37
CA ARG A 48 11.39 -2.82 25.48
C ARG A 48 11.93 -1.68 26.35
N LEU A 49 11.87 -0.46 25.85
CA LEU A 49 12.40 0.71 26.52
C LEU A 49 11.44 1.17 27.63
N PRO A 50 11.95 1.94 28.61
CA PRO A 50 11.10 2.61 29.57
C PRO A 50 10.10 3.54 28.88
N ASP A 51 8.84 3.44 29.28
CA ASP A 51 7.80 4.40 28.96
C ASP A 51 7.80 5.50 30.02
N VAL A 52 7.91 6.76 29.61
CA VAL A 52 8.02 7.91 30.53
C VAL A 52 6.86 8.86 30.26
N ASN A 53 6.01 9.05 31.26
CA ASN A 53 4.83 9.92 31.14
C ASN A 53 4.83 10.97 32.24
N ALA A 54 4.54 12.21 31.86
CA ALA A 54 4.24 13.28 32.80
C ALA A 54 2.72 13.54 32.80
N ILE A 55 2.12 13.57 33.98
CA ILE A 55 0.72 13.91 34.17
C ILE A 55 0.66 15.18 35.00
N LEU A 56 0.06 16.22 34.43
CA LEU A 56 -0.23 17.49 35.09
C LEU A 56 -1.74 17.62 35.18
N ASN A 57 -2.27 17.70 36.39
CA ASN A 57 -3.69 17.87 36.62
C ASN A 57 -3.92 19.08 37.53
N HIS A 58 -4.94 19.87 37.23
CA HIS A 58 -5.36 20.98 38.07
C HIS A 58 -6.89 20.99 38.11
N ALA A 59 -7.44 21.09 39.30
CA ALA A 59 -8.87 21.00 39.56
C ALA A 59 -9.32 22.14 40.45
N PHE A 60 -10.45 22.74 40.05
CA PHE A 60 -11.18 23.71 40.84
C PHE A 60 -12.44 23.03 41.38
N SER A 61 -12.65 23.11 42.67
CA SER A 61 -13.83 22.55 43.33
C SER A 61 -14.41 23.57 44.29
N THR A 62 -15.74 23.63 44.34
CA THR A 62 -16.51 24.51 45.25
C THR A 62 -17.47 23.67 46.07
N GLY A 63 -17.84 24.16 47.26
CA GLY A 63 -18.68 23.43 48.22
C GLY A 63 -17.89 22.80 49.36
N ARG A 64 -18.50 21.83 50.07
CA ARG A 64 -17.85 21.12 51.18
C ARG A 64 -16.99 19.99 50.62
N ILE A 65 -15.68 20.11 50.78
CA ILE A 65 -14.71 19.15 50.26
C ILE A 65 -13.66 18.81 51.31
N LEU A 66 -13.07 17.62 51.22
CA LEU A 66 -11.92 17.23 52.03
C LEU A 66 -10.66 17.80 51.38
N ASP A 67 -10.03 18.77 52.03
CA ASP A 67 -8.71 19.24 51.60
C ASP A 67 -7.67 18.17 51.91
N LYS A 68 -6.98 17.69 50.86
CA LYS A 68 -6.02 16.58 50.96
C LYS A 68 -4.66 16.98 51.55
N ALA A 69 -4.35 18.28 51.62
CA ALA A 69 -3.10 18.78 52.19
C ALA A 69 -3.19 18.92 53.71
N VAL A 70 -4.33 19.37 54.25
CA VAL A 70 -4.57 19.52 55.70
C VAL A 70 -5.49 18.44 56.29
N ASN A 71 -6.03 17.54 55.47
CA ASN A 71 -6.92 16.44 55.84
C ASN A 71 -8.16 16.88 56.65
N GLN A 72 -8.75 18.02 56.29
CA GLN A 72 -9.91 18.60 56.96
C GLN A 72 -11.00 18.97 55.95
N TYR A 73 -12.26 18.91 56.39
CA TYR A 73 -13.37 19.39 55.56
C TYR A 73 -13.45 20.91 55.62
N THR A 74 -13.25 21.55 54.48
CA THR A 74 -13.42 22.99 54.33
C THR A 74 -14.56 23.27 53.36
N THR A 75 -15.41 24.27 53.70
CA THR A 75 -16.46 24.76 52.80
C THR A 75 -15.93 26.02 52.12
N THR A 76 -15.00 25.83 51.18
CA THR A 76 -14.28 26.92 50.49
C THR A 76 -14.07 26.58 49.01
N ASN A 77 -13.76 27.61 48.21
CA ASN A 77 -13.28 27.41 46.84
C ASN A 77 -11.84 26.87 46.89
N ASN A 78 -11.66 25.64 46.45
CA ASN A 78 -10.36 24.96 46.45
C ASN A 78 -9.82 24.86 45.04
N SER A 79 -8.54 25.18 44.92
CA SER A 79 -7.72 25.03 43.73
C SER A 79 -6.60 24.10 44.11
N SER A 80 -6.63 22.89 43.54
CA SER A 80 -5.63 21.87 43.82
C SER A 80 -5.06 21.32 42.53
N GLY A 81 -3.78 20.98 42.54
CA GLY A 81 -3.08 20.43 41.41
C GLY A 81 -2.22 19.24 41.80
N GLY A 82 -2.00 18.35 40.84
CA GLY A 82 -1.04 17.26 40.94
C GLY A 82 -0.10 17.33 39.75
N SER A 83 1.16 17.03 40.00
CA SER A 83 2.14 16.79 38.93
C SER A 83 2.82 15.48 39.24
N SER A 84 2.84 14.56 38.28
CA SER A 84 3.56 13.31 38.42
C SER A 84 4.37 13.01 37.18
N LEU A 85 5.55 12.43 37.38
CA LEU A 85 6.39 11.87 36.35
C LEU A 85 6.54 10.38 36.66
N GLY A 86 5.98 9.53 35.81
CA GLY A 86 6.05 8.08 35.91
C GLY A 86 6.97 7.51 34.85
N VAL A 87 7.77 6.51 35.24
CA VAL A 87 8.55 5.65 34.35
C VAL A 87 8.05 4.22 34.55
N SER A 88 7.70 3.52 33.46
CA SER A 88 7.30 2.12 33.47
C SER A 88 8.19 1.30 32.55
N ILE A 89 8.79 0.24 33.09
CA ILE A 89 9.68 -0.66 32.34
C ILE A 89 9.07 -2.07 32.37
N PRO A 90 8.76 -2.67 31.21
CA PRO A 90 8.35 -4.06 31.16
C PRO A 90 9.57 -4.96 31.45
N VAL A 91 9.59 -5.62 32.60
CA VAL A 91 10.65 -6.58 32.97
C VAL A 91 10.36 -7.94 32.34
N PHE A 92 9.10 -8.37 32.40
CA PHE A 92 8.63 -9.60 31.78
C PHE A 92 7.18 -9.45 31.32
N ASN A 93 6.82 -9.98 30.16
CA ASN A 93 5.46 -9.91 29.63
C ASN A 93 5.06 -11.18 28.87
N GLY A 94 5.40 -12.35 29.41
CA GLY A 94 5.07 -13.61 28.75
C GLY A 94 5.77 -13.81 27.40
N PHE A 95 6.93 -13.17 27.20
CA PHE A 95 7.62 -13.08 25.91
C PHE A 95 6.83 -12.39 24.79
N ARG A 96 5.77 -11.63 25.11
CA ARG A 96 4.95 -10.93 24.11
C ARG A 96 5.77 -10.03 23.20
N ILE A 97 6.63 -9.18 23.77
CA ILE A 97 7.50 -8.27 22.97
C ILE A 97 8.48 -9.07 22.08
N LEU A 98 9.02 -10.18 22.58
CA LEU A 98 9.92 -11.02 21.78
C LEU A 98 9.22 -11.60 20.55
N HIS A 99 8.00 -12.13 20.74
CA HIS A 99 7.21 -12.68 19.65
C HIS A 99 6.71 -11.60 18.69
N ASP A 100 6.34 -10.42 19.20
CA ASP A 100 5.90 -9.29 18.39
C ASP A 100 7.02 -8.77 17.49
N VAL A 101 8.24 -8.61 18.02
CA VAL A 101 9.42 -8.25 17.20
C VAL A 101 9.66 -9.25 16.07
N ARG A 102 9.57 -10.55 16.37
CA ARG A 102 9.73 -11.61 15.34
C ARG A 102 8.62 -11.56 14.31
N MET A 103 7.37 -11.40 14.74
CA MET A 103 6.21 -11.26 13.86
C MET A 103 6.36 -10.05 12.93
N LYS A 104 6.72 -8.88 13.46
CA LYS A 104 6.91 -7.67 12.65
C LYS A 104 8.12 -7.78 11.71
N ALA A 105 9.14 -8.55 12.08
CA ALA A 105 10.27 -8.84 11.20
C ALA A 105 9.84 -9.71 10.01
N ASP A 106 9.12 -10.80 10.27
CA ASP A 106 8.58 -11.70 9.23
C ASP A 106 7.62 -10.92 8.31
N ALA A 107 6.73 -10.09 8.88
CA ALA A 107 5.80 -9.24 8.13
C ALA A 107 6.52 -8.19 7.27
N LYS A 108 7.65 -7.62 7.73
CA LYS A 108 8.46 -6.69 6.92
C LYS A 108 9.05 -7.39 5.70
N VAL A 109 9.54 -8.62 5.86
CA VAL A 109 10.07 -9.40 4.73
C VAL A 109 8.96 -9.71 3.73
N ALA A 110 7.79 -10.13 4.21
CA ALA A 110 6.62 -10.32 3.36
C ALA A 110 6.26 -9.06 2.56
N SER A 111 6.13 -7.90 3.23
CA SER A 111 5.82 -6.63 2.57
C SER A 111 6.84 -6.23 1.52
N LYS A 112 8.13 -6.53 1.73
CA LYS A 112 9.16 -6.28 0.70
C LYS A 112 8.95 -7.14 -0.55
N LEU A 113 8.68 -8.43 -0.36
CA LEU A 113 8.43 -9.36 -1.48
C LEU A 113 7.12 -9.05 -2.20
N GLU A 114 6.08 -8.63 -1.48
CA GLU A 114 4.84 -8.12 -2.08
C GLU A 114 5.12 -6.89 -2.95
N PHE A 115 5.93 -5.96 -2.48
CA PHE A 115 6.36 -4.80 -3.26
C PHE A 115 7.12 -5.21 -4.54
N ASP A 116 8.05 -6.16 -4.43
CA ASP A 116 8.76 -6.71 -5.59
C ASP A 116 7.79 -7.39 -6.58
N SER A 117 6.72 -8.03 -6.09
CA SER A 117 5.65 -8.58 -6.93
C SER A 117 4.86 -7.48 -7.65
N GLN A 118 4.55 -6.37 -6.98
CA GLN A 118 3.86 -5.24 -7.60
C GLN A 118 4.70 -4.56 -8.67
N ILE A 119 6.03 -4.52 -8.52
CA ILE A 119 6.94 -4.10 -9.58
C ILE A 119 6.79 -5.00 -10.81
N ASN A 120 6.73 -6.33 -10.61
CA ASN A 120 6.59 -7.27 -11.72
C ASN A 120 5.23 -7.15 -12.41
N THR A 121 4.15 -6.99 -11.66
CA THR A 121 2.81 -6.72 -12.22
C THR A 121 2.82 -5.43 -13.05
N LEU A 122 3.35 -4.34 -12.51
CA LEU A 122 3.44 -3.07 -13.24
C LEU A 122 4.27 -3.20 -14.52
N LYS A 123 5.37 -3.96 -14.50
CA LYS A 123 6.15 -4.25 -15.71
C LYS A 123 5.32 -4.98 -16.76
N LEU A 124 4.55 -5.99 -16.35
CA LEU A 124 3.67 -6.74 -17.27
C LEU A 124 2.58 -5.84 -17.84
N ASP A 125 1.93 -5.01 -17.02
CA ASP A 125 0.90 -4.08 -17.47
C ASP A 125 1.45 -3.08 -18.50
N VAL A 126 2.68 -2.58 -18.28
CA VAL A 126 3.37 -1.69 -19.22
C VAL A 126 3.71 -2.41 -20.52
N ILE A 127 4.22 -3.64 -20.45
CA ILE A 127 4.52 -4.46 -21.63
C ILE A 127 3.25 -4.70 -22.45
N GLU A 128 2.16 -5.10 -21.78
CA GLU A 128 0.87 -5.36 -22.42
C GLU A 128 0.34 -4.10 -23.10
N ALA A 129 0.30 -2.97 -22.39
CA ALA A 129 -0.16 -1.69 -22.94
C ALA A 129 0.71 -1.22 -24.12
N PHE A 130 2.03 -1.40 -24.03
CA PHE A 130 2.96 -1.07 -25.12
C PHE A 130 2.70 -1.90 -26.38
N ILE A 131 2.51 -3.22 -26.24
CA ILE A 131 2.19 -4.11 -27.37
C ILE A 131 0.81 -3.78 -27.94
N GLN A 132 -0.18 -3.46 -27.10
CA GLN A 132 -1.52 -3.05 -27.53
C GLN A 132 -1.49 -1.76 -28.36
N ILE A 133 -0.61 -0.81 -28.04
CA ILE A 133 -0.43 0.41 -28.85
C ILE A 133 0.18 0.07 -30.21
N LEU A 134 1.29 -0.68 -30.24
CA LEU A 134 1.92 -1.07 -31.50
C LEU A 134 0.93 -1.83 -32.40
N THR A 135 0.19 -2.76 -31.82
CA THR A 135 -0.85 -3.52 -32.55
C THR A 135 -1.95 -2.60 -33.08
N ALA A 136 -2.42 -1.64 -32.29
CA ALA A 136 -3.44 -0.68 -32.73
C ALA A 136 -2.91 0.26 -33.83
N GLN A 137 -1.63 0.62 -33.81
CA GLN A 137 -0.98 1.39 -34.88
C GLN A 137 -0.94 0.58 -36.19
N ASP A 138 -0.58 -0.70 -36.12
CA ASP A 138 -0.56 -1.58 -37.29
C ASP A 138 -1.97 -1.79 -37.86
N VAL A 139 -2.98 -1.98 -37.02
CA VAL A 139 -4.39 -2.09 -37.43
C VAL A 139 -4.89 -0.79 -38.07
N LEU A 140 -4.56 0.37 -37.49
CA LEU A 140 -4.93 1.66 -38.06
C LEU A 140 -4.29 1.84 -39.45
N LYS A 141 -2.98 1.60 -39.56
CA LYS A 141 -2.25 1.68 -40.82
C LYS A 141 -2.83 0.74 -41.88
N GLN A 142 -3.17 -0.49 -41.49
CA GLN A 142 -3.81 -1.45 -42.38
C GLN A 142 -5.19 -0.96 -42.85
N SER A 143 -5.98 -0.36 -41.97
CA SER A 143 -7.29 0.20 -42.34
C SER A 143 -7.18 1.41 -43.28
N GLU A 144 -6.15 2.25 -43.11
CA GLU A 144 -5.85 3.36 -44.01
C GLU A 144 -5.48 2.86 -45.40
N LEU A 145 -4.58 1.88 -45.50
CA LEU A 145 -4.19 1.25 -46.76
C LEU A 145 -5.38 0.58 -47.46
N GLN A 146 -6.24 -0.11 -46.71
CA GLN A 146 -7.46 -0.71 -47.26
C GLN A 146 -8.41 0.35 -47.81
N THR A 147 -8.62 1.44 -47.07
CA THR A 147 -9.49 2.56 -47.50
C THR A 147 -8.95 3.22 -48.77
N ASP A 148 -7.63 3.36 -48.90
CA ASP A 148 -7.01 3.91 -50.11
C ASP A 148 -7.26 3.01 -51.33
N VAL A 149 -7.18 1.68 -51.15
CA VAL A 149 -7.55 0.71 -52.20
C VAL A 149 -9.03 0.84 -52.58
N THR A 150 -9.94 0.89 -51.59
CA THR A 150 -11.38 1.05 -51.83
C THR A 150 -11.68 2.39 -52.52
N ARG A 151 -10.95 3.47 -52.18
CA ARG A 151 -11.10 4.78 -52.82
C ARG A 151 -10.75 4.72 -54.31
N GLU A 152 -9.69 4.03 -54.69
CA GLU A 152 -9.35 3.82 -56.10
C GLU A 152 -10.37 2.93 -56.82
N GLN A 153 -10.96 1.94 -56.15
CA GLN A 153 -12.05 1.15 -56.71
C GLN A 153 -13.30 2.00 -56.99
N VAL A 154 -13.71 2.86 -56.05
CA VAL A 154 -14.80 3.82 -56.23
C VAL A 154 -14.50 4.78 -57.38
N ARG A 155 -13.27 5.29 -57.49
CA ARG A 155 -12.85 6.19 -58.58
C ARG A 155 -13.00 5.52 -59.95
N ARG A 156 -12.59 4.25 -60.07
CA ARG A 156 -12.76 3.46 -61.30
C ARG A 156 -14.24 3.20 -61.61
N ALA A 157 -15.03 2.83 -60.60
CA ALA A 157 -16.46 2.60 -60.74
C ALA A 157 -17.21 3.87 -61.16
N GLU A 158 -16.80 5.05 -60.68
CA GLU A 158 -17.39 6.32 -61.06
C GLU A 158 -17.19 6.61 -62.56
N VAL A 159 -16.00 6.33 -63.12
CA VAL A 159 -15.73 6.49 -64.55
C VAL A 159 -16.61 5.53 -65.37
N LEU A 160 -16.64 4.25 -65.00
CA LEU A 160 -17.47 3.24 -65.67
C LEU A 160 -18.96 3.58 -65.59
N HIS A 161 -19.43 4.15 -64.48
CA HIS A 161 -20.82 4.54 -64.31
C HIS A 161 -21.20 5.71 -65.23
N LYS A 162 -20.31 6.69 -65.39
CA LYS A 162 -20.49 7.79 -66.36
C LYS A 162 -20.54 7.30 -67.80
N GLU A 163 -19.82 6.22 -68.11
CA GLU A 163 -19.82 5.56 -69.42
C GLU A 163 -20.95 4.53 -69.60
N GLY A 164 -21.76 4.27 -68.56
CA GLY A 164 -22.82 3.26 -68.58
C GLY A 164 -22.33 1.80 -68.57
N ALA A 165 -21.06 1.58 -68.24
CA ALA A 165 -20.37 0.29 -68.29
C ALA A 165 -20.39 -0.50 -66.96
N ILE A 166 -21.10 -0.02 -65.93
CA ILE A 166 -21.28 -0.69 -64.63
C ILE A 166 -22.72 -0.52 -64.13
N ASN A 167 -23.23 -1.52 -63.41
CA ASN A 167 -24.53 -1.45 -62.74
C ASN A 167 -24.52 -0.32 -61.67
N PRO A 168 -25.53 0.57 -61.65
CA PRO A 168 -25.66 1.59 -60.61
C PRO A 168 -25.62 1.02 -59.17
N GLY A 169 -26.19 -0.17 -58.94
CA GLY A 169 -26.15 -0.84 -57.64
C GLY A 169 -24.72 -1.06 -57.15
N ASP A 170 -23.89 -1.72 -57.96
CA ASP A 170 -22.49 -2.02 -57.65
C ASP A 170 -21.67 -0.75 -57.36
N TYR A 171 -21.94 0.35 -58.06
CA TYR A 171 -21.30 1.64 -57.79
C TYR A 171 -21.69 2.22 -56.43
N PHE A 172 -22.97 2.18 -56.06
CA PHE A 172 -23.43 2.65 -54.75
C PHE A 172 -23.00 1.72 -53.61
N ASP A 173 -22.91 0.41 -53.86
CA ASP A 173 -22.37 -0.56 -52.90
C ASP A 173 -20.89 -0.25 -52.59
N LEU A 174 -20.07 0.04 -53.60
CA LEU A 174 -18.68 0.45 -53.39
C LEU A 174 -18.57 1.78 -52.62
N LYS A 175 -19.47 2.74 -52.86
CA LYS A 175 -19.54 3.96 -52.04
C LYS A 175 -19.93 3.66 -50.59
N GLY A 176 -20.85 2.74 -50.37
CA GLY A 176 -21.21 2.25 -49.03
C GLY A 176 -20.01 1.59 -48.33
N GLN A 177 -19.24 0.78 -49.05
CA GLN A 177 -18.01 0.18 -48.54
C GLN A 177 -16.97 1.23 -48.17
N LEU A 178 -16.73 2.24 -49.02
CA LEU A 178 -15.82 3.33 -48.69
C LEU A 178 -16.25 4.09 -47.42
N ALA A 179 -17.56 4.33 -47.24
CA ALA A 179 -18.07 4.96 -46.03
C ALA A 179 -17.83 4.09 -44.78
N ASN A 180 -18.00 2.77 -44.89
CA ASN A 180 -17.68 1.83 -43.80
C ASN A 180 -16.19 1.80 -43.47
N ASP A 181 -15.31 1.83 -44.48
CA ASP A 181 -13.87 1.85 -44.31
C ASP A 181 -13.41 3.14 -43.58
N ILE A 182 -14.01 4.29 -43.92
CA ILE A 182 -13.77 5.57 -43.22
C ILE A 182 -14.21 5.47 -41.75
N ASN A 183 -15.40 4.93 -41.48
CA ASN A 183 -15.86 4.71 -40.10
C ASN A 183 -14.92 3.77 -39.33
N ALA A 184 -14.35 2.75 -39.99
CA ALA A 184 -13.39 1.84 -39.38
C ALA A 184 -12.09 2.55 -38.98
N ILE A 185 -11.58 3.48 -39.82
CA ILE A 185 -10.43 4.31 -39.47
C ILE A 185 -10.70 5.11 -38.19
N ASP A 186 -11.85 5.77 -38.08
CA ASP A 186 -12.16 6.60 -36.91
C ASP A 186 -12.30 5.76 -35.63
N ASN A 187 -12.89 4.57 -35.73
CA ASN A 187 -12.91 3.61 -34.63
C ASN A 187 -11.49 3.14 -34.23
N ASN A 188 -10.63 2.84 -35.21
CA ASN A 188 -9.26 2.42 -34.94
C ASN A 188 -8.40 3.53 -34.33
N LYS A 189 -8.61 4.78 -34.74
CA LYS A 189 -8.00 5.96 -34.09
C LYS A 189 -8.41 6.07 -32.63
N GLN A 190 -9.69 5.85 -32.32
CA GLN A 190 -10.19 5.86 -30.94
C GLN A 190 -9.56 4.74 -30.11
N VAL A 191 -9.46 3.51 -30.64
CA VAL A 191 -8.80 2.38 -29.97
C VAL A 191 -7.32 2.68 -29.71
N LEU A 192 -6.62 3.22 -30.69
CA LEU A 192 -5.22 3.65 -30.54
C LEU A 192 -5.09 4.70 -29.43
N TYR A 193 -5.95 5.72 -29.42
CA TYR A 193 -5.95 6.76 -28.40
C TYR A 193 -6.19 6.19 -26.99
N LEU A 194 -7.17 5.30 -26.81
CA LEU A 194 -7.44 4.67 -25.51
C LEU A 194 -6.25 3.82 -25.01
N ASN A 195 -5.60 3.07 -25.91
CA ASN A 195 -4.41 2.29 -25.55
C ASN A 195 -3.24 3.21 -25.18
N ARG A 196 -3.05 4.32 -25.89
CA ARG A 196 -2.05 5.35 -25.56
C ARG A 196 -2.34 5.99 -24.20
N LEU A 197 -3.60 6.29 -23.90
CA LEU A 197 -4.02 6.82 -22.61
C LEU A 197 -3.74 5.82 -21.47
N LYS A 198 -4.02 4.52 -21.67
CA LYS A 198 -3.71 3.45 -20.69
C LYS A 198 -2.22 3.43 -20.36
N LEU A 199 -1.34 3.45 -21.36
CA LEU A 199 0.11 3.49 -21.12
C LEU A 199 0.53 4.80 -20.45
N ALA A 200 0.04 5.94 -20.92
CA ALA A 200 0.37 7.25 -20.34
C ALA A 200 0.02 7.32 -18.84
N ASN A 201 -1.15 6.80 -18.45
CA ASN A 201 -1.55 6.68 -17.05
C ASN A 201 -0.61 5.78 -16.23
N LEU A 202 -0.18 4.64 -16.77
CA LEU A 202 0.78 3.76 -16.10
C LEU A 202 2.14 4.44 -15.86
N LEU A 203 2.55 5.30 -16.80
CA LEU A 203 3.76 6.11 -16.73
C LEU A 203 3.60 7.38 -15.89
N ASN A 204 2.38 7.70 -15.46
CA ASN A 204 2.02 8.96 -14.81
C ASN A 204 2.40 10.19 -15.66
N LEU A 205 2.06 10.13 -16.95
CA LEU A 205 2.29 11.18 -17.95
C LEU A 205 0.99 11.54 -18.66
N ASP A 206 0.93 12.73 -19.22
CA ASP A 206 -0.13 13.08 -20.17
C ASP A 206 0.07 12.32 -21.50
N GLU A 207 -1.03 11.94 -22.15
CA GLU A 207 -1.01 11.22 -23.43
C GLU A 207 -0.20 11.96 -24.50
N THR A 208 -0.31 13.30 -24.54
CA THR A 208 0.42 14.16 -25.47
C THR A 208 1.93 14.11 -25.25
N SER A 209 2.36 13.83 -24.02
CA SER A 209 3.77 13.71 -23.64
C SER A 209 4.34 12.33 -23.92
N LEU A 210 3.51 11.34 -24.31
CA LEU A 210 3.92 9.95 -24.55
C LEU A 210 4.88 9.80 -25.74
N GLY A 211 4.73 10.65 -26.76
CA GLY A 211 5.50 10.58 -28.00
C GLY A 211 5.17 9.34 -28.84
N GLU A 212 6.07 9.02 -29.77
CA GLU A 212 6.01 7.79 -30.57
C GLU A 212 6.69 6.64 -29.82
N LEU A 213 6.29 5.41 -30.13
CA LEU A 213 6.90 4.21 -29.56
C LEU A 213 7.80 3.55 -30.60
N ARG A 214 8.95 3.06 -30.15
CA ARG A 214 9.85 2.29 -31.01
C ARG A 214 9.25 0.91 -31.30
N PRO A 215 9.18 0.45 -32.56
CA PRO A 215 8.73 -0.90 -32.90
C PRO A 215 9.53 -1.99 -32.18
N LEU A 216 8.86 -3.10 -31.85
CA LEU A 216 9.50 -4.29 -31.29
C LEU A 216 9.93 -5.24 -32.41
N GLU A 217 11.16 -5.76 -32.31
CA GLU A 217 11.61 -6.87 -33.12
C GLU A 217 11.28 -8.18 -32.40
N PHE A 218 10.39 -9.00 -32.96
CA PHE A 218 10.09 -10.31 -32.41
C PHE A 218 11.18 -11.31 -32.83
N LYS A 219 11.84 -11.91 -31.83
CA LYS A 219 12.65 -13.12 -32.06
C LYS A 219 11.73 -14.34 -32.07
N GLN A 220 11.81 -15.15 -33.11
CA GLN A 220 10.91 -16.29 -33.34
C GLN A 220 11.25 -17.52 -32.46
N ASP A 221 12.25 -17.43 -31.59
CA ASP A 221 12.85 -18.56 -30.89
C ASP A 221 12.24 -18.79 -29.49
N ALA A 222 10.92 -18.97 -29.41
CA ALA A 222 10.28 -19.38 -28.16
C ALA A 222 10.29 -20.91 -28.03
N GLU A 223 11.15 -21.44 -27.15
CA GLU A 223 11.11 -22.86 -26.78
C GLU A 223 9.80 -23.19 -26.04
N LEU A 224 9.09 -24.22 -26.50
CA LEU A 224 7.91 -24.74 -25.82
C LEU A 224 8.32 -25.38 -24.49
N ARG A 225 7.99 -24.72 -23.37
CA ARG A 225 8.20 -25.24 -22.02
C ARG A 225 6.96 -25.98 -21.53
N THR A 226 7.16 -27.08 -20.81
CA THR A 226 6.05 -27.80 -20.16
C THR A 226 5.51 -27.01 -18.97
N ALA A 227 4.25 -27.26 -18.59
CA ALA A 227 3.62 -26.62 -17.43
C ALA A 227 4.43 -26.83 -16.14
N ALA A 228 5.01 -28.02 -15.94
CA ALA A 228 5.84 -28.33 -14.78
C ALA A 228 7.14 -27.50 -14.75
N GLN A 229 7.80 -27.34 -15.90
CA GLN A 229 9.01 -26.51 -16.00
C GLN A 229 8.71 -25.03 -15.75
N LEU A 230 7.58 -24.53 -16.26
CA LEU A 230 7.12 -23.16 -16.01
C LEU A 230 6.78 -22.95 -14.53
N PHE A 231 6.09 -23.90 -13.89
CA PHE A 231 5.76 -23.83 -12.47
C PHE A 231 7.01 -23.80 -11.57
N ASN A 232 7.99 -24.67 -11.83
CA ASN A 232 9.24 -24.68 -11.07
C ASN A 232 10.01 -23.36 -11.24
N THR A 233 10.12 -22.87 -12.48
CA THR A 233 10.76 -21.58 -12.77
C THR A 233 10.03 -20.42 -12.08
N ALA A 234 8.69 -20.43 -12.09
CA ALA A 234 7.87 -19.41 -11.47
C ALA A 234 8.00 -19.44 -9.93
N SER A 235 8.01 -20.62 -9.32
CA SER A 235 8.13 -20.79 -7.87
C SER A 235 9.48 -20.31 -7.33
N GLU A 236 10.55 -20.41 -8.13
CA GLU A 236 11.89 -19.95 -7.77
C GLU A 236 12.10 -18.45 -7.99
N ASN A 237 11.45 -17.87 -9.02
CA ASN A 237 11.75 -16.50 -9.46
C ASN A 237 10.66 -15.47 -9.10
N LEU A 238 9.40 -15.89 -8.90
CA LEU A 238 8.32 -14.97 -8.58
C LEU A 238 8.31 -14.66 -7.08
N PRO A 239 8.31 -13.38 -6.67
CA PRO A 239 8.37 -13.00 -5.27
C PRO A 239 7.05 -13.18 -4.52
N ASN A 240 5.92 -13.39 -5.21
CA ASN A 240 4.60 -13.57 -4.60
C ASN A 240 4.50 -14.84 -3.74
N ILE A 241 5.03 -15.98 -4.21
CA ILE A 241 5.02 -17.25 -3.45
C ILE A 241 5.81 -17.16 -2.14
N PRO A 242 7.09 -16.73 -2.12
CA PRO A 242 7.81 -16.59 -0.87
C PRO A 242 7.21 -15.49 0.02
N ALA A 243 6.55 -14.47 -0.53
CA ALA A 243 5.83 -13.48 0.28
C ALA A 243 4.73 -14.14 1.15
N LEU A 244 3.95 -15.05 0.56
CA LEU A 244 2.92 -15.82 1.27
C LEU A 244 3.53 -16.69 2.37
N ASP A 245 4.68 -17.31 2.13
CA ASP A 245 5.41 -18.05 3.18
C ASP A 245 5.81 -17.18 4.37
N TRP A 246 6.26 -15.95 4.12
CA TRP A 246 6.58 -15.01 5.19
C TRP A 246 5.32 -14.48 5.90
N ARG A 247 4.18 -14.34 5.20
CA ARG A 247 2.89 -14.05 5.82
C ARG A 247 2.41 -15.16 6.74
N ILE A 248 2.54 -16.42 6.31
CA ILE A 248 2.24 -17.60 7.14
C ILE A 248 3.11 -17.59 8.40
N LYS A 249 4.43 -17.38 8.25
CA LYS A 249 5.34 -17.26 9.41
C LYS A 249 4.92 -16.14 10.35
N ALA A 250 4.57 -14.96 9.83
CA ALA A 250 4.07 -13.85 10.65
C ALA A 250 2.78 -14.23 11.40
N ALA A 251 1.83 -14.90 10.76
CA ALA A 251 0.60 -15.39 11.41
C ALA A 251 0.90 -16.43 12.52
N GLU A 252 1.85 -17.34 12.30
CA GLU A 252 2.31 -18.27 13.33
C GLU A 252 2.95 -17.55 14.54
N ARG A 253 3.71 -16.48 14.29
CA ARG A 253 4.24 -15.63 15.36
C ARG A 253 3.14 -14.87 16.08
N ASN A 254 2.10 -14.41 15.37
CA ASN A 254 0.95 -13.73 15.97
C ASN A 254 0.23 -14.62 16.99
N ILE A 255 0.04 -15.92 16.70
CA ILE A 255 -0.50 -16.87 17.67
C ILE A 255 0.34 -16.88 18.96
N LYS A 256 1.67 -16.79 18.87
CA LYS A 256 2.57 -16.73 20.04
C LYS A 256 2.45 -15.40 20.78
N VAL A 257 2.25 -14.28 20.07
CA VAL A 257 1.96 -12.96 20.66
C VAL A 257 0.67 -13.00 21.46
N VAL A 258 -0.40 -13.58 20.90
CA VAL A 258 -1.70 -13.68 21.58
C VAL A 258 -1.60 -14.59 22.80
N LYS A 259 -0.97 -15.77 22.64
CA LYS A 259 -0.73 -16.73 23.74
C LYS A 259 0.11 -16.14 24.88
N ALA A 260 0.96 -15.15 24.62
CA ALA A 260 1.73 -14.49 25.66
C ALA A 260 0.82 -13.86 26.74
N SER A 261 -0.41 -13.52 26.40
CA SER A 261 -1.42 -12.95 27.32
C SER A 261 -1.95 -13.96 28.36
N TYR A 262 -1.60 -15.25 28.25
CA TYR A 262 -1.85 -16.23 29.32
C TYR A 262 -0.80 -16.18 30.44
N TRP A 263 0.35 -15.58 30.17
CA TRP A 263 1.46 -15.57 31.12
C TRP A 263 1.41 -14.33 32.00
N PRO A 264 1.99 -14.40 33.21
CA PRO A 264 2.18 -13.24 34.05
C PRO A 264 2.99 -12.15 33.35
N SER A 265 2.73 -10.90 33.73
CA SER A 265 3.55 -9.75 33.36
C SER A 265 4.10 -9.07 34.60
N LEU A 266 5.39 -8.77 34.58
CA LEU A 266 6.12 -8.03 35.62
C LEU A 266 6.59 -6.69 35.04
N SER A 267 6.24 -5.59 35.68
CA SER A 267 6.78 -4.26 35.36
C SER A 267 7.44 -3.61 36.58
N LEU A 268 8.49 -2.85 36.31
CA LEU A 268 9.12 -1.96 37.27
C LEU A 268 8.58 -0.55 37.01
N ASN A 269 7.99 0.06 38.02
CA ASN A 269 7.46 1.41 37.96
C ASN A 269 8.24 2.29 38.92
N ALA A 270 8.65 3.46 38.46
CA ALA A 270 9.26 4.49 39.30
C ALA A 270 8.50 5.80 39.07
N GLY A 271 8.25 6.55 40.14
CA GLY A 271 7.40 7.73 40.06
C GLY A 271 7.91 8.86 40.95
N LEU A 272 7.84 10.07 40.42
CA LEU A 272 7.89 11.30 41.19
C LEU A 272 6.49 11.89 41.17
N SER A 273 5.98 12.36 42.30
CA SER A 273 4.68 13.02 42.37
C SER A 273 4.73 14.17 43.35
N THR A 274 4.04 15.25 43.04
CA THR A 274 3.89 16.39 43.95
C THR A 274 2.49 16.96 43.80
N ASN A 275 2.00 17.57 44.87
CA ASN A 275 0.66 18.13 44.90
C ASN A 275 0.68 19.56 45.43
N TYR A 276 -0.27 20.34 44.94
CA TYR A 276 -0.53 21.72 45.30
C TYR A 276 -1.96 21.84 45.83
N SER A 277 -2.15 22.61 46.90
CA SER A 277 -3.46 23.09 47.35
C SER A 277 -3.38 24.57 47.72
N ASN A 278 -4.38 25.35 47.32
CA ASN A 278 -4.51 26.75 47.72
C ASN A 278 -4.91 26.93 49.20
N ALA A 279 -5.31 25.86 49.89
CA ALA A 279 -5.62 25.91 51.33
C ALA A 279 -4.38 25.70 52.23
N ALA A 280 -3.21 25.42 51.65
CA ALA A 280 -1.97 25.28 52.40
C ALA A 280 -1.23 26.63 52.52
N ASP A 281 -0.66 26.93 53.70
CA ASP A 281 -0.02 28.22 54.03
C ASP A 281 1.31 28.52 53.29
N PHE A 282 1.72 27.64 52.37
CA PHE A 282 2.98 27.76 51.63
C PHE A 282 2.74 28.16 50.18
N GLY A 283 3.59 29.02 49.61
CA GLY A 283 3.54 29.36 48.18
C GLY A 283 3.79 28.16 47.26
N TYR A 284 3.31 28.25 46.00
CA TYR A 284 3.35 27.18 45.00
C TYR A 284 4.71 26.45 44.88
N LEU A 285 5.82 27.19 44.75
CA LEU A 285 7.16 26.61 44.60
C LEU A 285 7.65 25.87 45.85
N LYS A 286 7.24 26.32 47.05
CA LYS A 286 7.59 25.64 48.30
C LYS A 286 6.79 24.35 48.46
N GLN A 287 5.49 24.35 48.10
CA GLN A 287 4.67 23.14 48.09
C GLN A 287 5.21 22.12 47.08
N PHE A 288 5.63 22.56 45.89
CA PHE A 288 6.17 21.67 44.85
C PHE A 288 7.38 20.86 45.33
N ASN A 289 8.32 21.51 46.04
CA ASN A 289 9.49 20.84 46.59
C ASN A 289 9.18 20.04 47.86
N ASN A 290 8.40 20.59 48.79
CA ASN A 290 8.11 19.94 50.07
C ASN A 290 7.19 18.72 49.91
N ASN A 291 6.28 18.73 48.94
CA ASN A 291 5.34 17.63 48.68
C ASN A 291 5.87 16.63 47.65
N LEU A 292 7.17 16.67 47.31
CA LEU A 292 7.76 15.76 46.34
C LEU A 292 7.87 14.33 46.90
N GLY A 293 6.90 13.49 46.55
CA GLY A 293 6.93 12.05 46.74
C GLY A 293 7.79 11.35 45.69
N LYS A 294 8.52 10.32 46.13
CA LYS A 294 9.30 9.41 45.27
C LYS A 294 8.84 7.99 45.55
N SER A 295 8.59 7.20 44.51
CA SER A 295 8.14 5.81 44.67
C SER A 295 8.83 4.90 43.65
N ILE A 296 9.08 3.66 44.07
CA ILE A 296 9.51 2.56 43.20
C ILE A 296 8.63 1.37 43.57
N SER A 297 8.04 0.72 42.58
CA SER A 297 7.18 -0.45 42.79
C SER A 297 7.41 -1.50 41.71
N LEU A 298 7.32 -2.76 42.10
CA LEU A 298 7.22 -3.89 41.19
C LEU A 298 5.76 -4.31 41.11
N ASN A 299 5.23 -4.40 39.89
CA ASN A 299 3.86 -4.81 39.65
C ASN A 299 3.85 -6.16 38.93
N LEU A 300 3.36 -7.20 39.60
CA LEU A 300 3.14 -8.53 39.03
C LEU A 300 1.65 -8.73 38.78
N ASN A 301 1.27 -8.81 37.49
CA ASN A 301 -0.08 -9.09 37.06
C ASN A 301 -0.17 -10.54 36.55
N ILE A 302 -0.95 -11.38 37.23
CA ILE A 302 -1.18 -12.78 36.86
C ILE A 302 -2.64 -12.93 36.41
N PRO A 303 -2.90 -13.11 35.10
CA PRO A 303 -4.26 -13.31 34.62
C PRO A 303 -4.76 -14.70 35.04
N ILE A 304 -5.77 -14.76 35.91
CA ILE A 304 -6.38 -16.02 36.36
C ILE A 304 -7.57 -16.37 35.45
N PHE A 305 -8.50 -15.43 35.29
CA PHE A 305 -9.68 -15.58 34.43
C PHE A 305 -10.01 -14.24 33.78
N ASN A 306 -10.17 -14.23 32.45
CA ASN A 306 -10.44 -13.04 31.66
C ASN A 306 -11.66 -13.20 30.75
N HIS A 307 -12.71 -13.86 31.25
CA HIS A 307 -13.94 -14.11 30.49
C HIS A 307 -13.69 -14.84 29.16
N LEU A 308 -12.72 -15.77 29.15
CA LEU A 308 -12.26 -16.51 27.96
C LEU A 308 -11.73 -15.62 26.82
N ALA A 309 -11.42 -14.34 27.07
CA ALA A 309 -11.00 -13.41 26.04
C ALA A 309 -9.73 -13.89 25.30
N VAL A 310 -8.69 -14.29 26.03
CA VAL A 310 -7.44 -14.76 25.41
C VAL A 310 -7.65 -16.11 24.70
N TYR A 311 -8.52 -16.97 25.23
CA TYR A 311 -8.87 -18.23 24.57
C TYR A 311 -9.52 -18.01 23.20
N ASN A 312 -10.50 -17.10 23.13
CA ASN A 312 -11.16 -16.77 21.87
C ASN A 312 -10.20 -16.04 20.92
N GLN A 313 -9.35 -15.14 21.41
CA GLN A 313 -8.32 -14.49 20.57
C GLN A 313 -7.33 -15.49 19.97
N VAL A 314 -6.93 -16.54 20.70
CA VAL A 314 -6.06 -17.59 20.14
C VAL A 314 -6.77 -18.39 19.06
N LYS A 315 -8.07 -18.68 19.22
CA LYS A 315 -8.86 -19.32 18.16
C LYS A 315 -8.94 -18.46 16.91
N LEU A 316 -9.23 -17.17 17.06
CA LEU A 316 -9.25 -16.21 15.94
C LEU A 316 -7.89 -16.17 15.22
N ALA A 317 -6.79 -16.06 15.97
CA ALA A 317 -5.45 -16.06 15.38
C ALA A 317 -5.07 -17.37 14.65
N ARG A 318 -5.69 -18.50 15.01
CA ARG A 318 -5.53 -19.77 14.26
C ARG A 318 -6.33 -19.76 12.96
N LEU A 319 -7.54 -19.20 12.96
CA LEU A 319 -8.34 -19.02 11.75
C LEU A 319 -7.63 -18.07 10.77
N ASP A 320 -6.99 -17.02 11.28
CA ASP A 320 -6.16 -16.12 10.46
C ASP A 320 -4.96 -16.86 9.81
N LEU A 321 -4.32 -17.77 10.55
CA LEU A 321 -3.26 -18.62 10.01
C LEU A 321 -3.78 -19.59 8.94
N GLU A 322 -4.92 -20.21 9.14
CA GLU A 322 -5.56 -21.07 8.14
C GLU A 322 -5.91 -20.29 6.87
N THR A 323 -6.44 -19.08 7.02
CA THR A 323 -6.70 -18.17 5.90
C THR A 323 -5.42 -17.86 5.11
N ALA A 324 -4.32 -17.57 5.80
CA ALA A 324 -3.03 -17.32 5.14
C ALA A 324 -2.48 -18.57 4.40
N LYS A 325 -2.76 -19.78 4.91
CA LYS A 325 -2.40 -21.02 4.21
C LYS A 325 -3.26 -21.24 2.97
N PHE A 326 -4.57 -21.05 3.06
CA PHE A 326 -5.45 -21.17 1.89
C PHE A 326 -5.11 -20.13 0.81
N GLN A 327 -4.73 -18.91 1.18
CA GLN A 327 -4.24 -17.92 0.22
C GLN A 327 -3.01 -18.41 -0.56
N LYS A 328 -2.14 -19.21 0.07
CA LYS A 328 -1.01 -19.86 -0.61
C LYS A 328 -1.45 -21.00 -1.51
N ASP A 329 -2.40 -21.82 -1.08
CA ASP A 329 -2.87 -22.96 -1.88
C ASP A 329 -3.67 -22.54 -3.13
N ILE A 330 -4.26 -21.34 -3.12
CA ILE A 330 -5.01 -20.76 -4.25
C ILE A 330 -4.07 -20.07 -5.27
N ALA A 331 -2.91 -19.59 -4.81
CA ALA A 331 -1.95 -18.81 -5.62
C ALA A 331 -1.08 -19.71 -6.51
#